data_AF-A0A849DSJ4-F1
#
_entry.id   AF-A0A849DSJ4-F1
#
_cell.length_a   1.000
_cell.length_b   1.000
_cell.length_c   1.000
_cell.angle_alpha   90.00
_cell.angle_beta   90.00
_cell.angle_gamma   90.00
#
_symmetry.space_group_name_H-M   'P 1'
#
loop_
_entity.id
_entity.type
_entity.pdbx_description
1 polymer ?
#
loop_
_entity_poly.entity_id
_entity_poly.type
_entity_poly.pdbx_seq_one_letter_code
_entity_poly.pdbx_strand_id
1 'polypeptide(L)'
;MDTDTAPSAHRSTRRRRIIVGTAIAGATALIVGVGVNVAAFAATTLFSADFESGSTSDWSKSGGTWSIVTDGSNVFQQADASSENARQMAGDSGWTDYSLQARVKPLSFGSGGVVGIDARVQSATKFYRLALTSGQVQLQAVNGSSITVLGSTAQTVSTGTWYTLRVDVTGSTITGYVNGSQVGSGSNSVYGSGRIGLQTLYASARFDDVLVSSDATAPTPSATSSATSSATSSATATPTATNPPTTTTGLVGWATQNGGTTGGGSASTTTVSSSSALSSAVSGTSSAVVQV
;
A
#
# COMPACT_ATOMS: atom_id res chain seq x y z
N MET A 1 -37.90 -19.68 64.70
CA MET A 1 -38.64 -18.61 64.01
C MET A 1 -37.66 -17.97 63.04
N ASP A 2 -37.35 -18.53 61.86
CA ASP A 2 -38.10 -19.41 60.95
C ASP A 2 -39.30 -18.74 60.27
N THR A 3 -39.30 -18.77 58.92
CA THR A 3 -40.31 -18.25 57.96
C THR A 3 -40.53 -16.71 58.01
N ASP A 4 -40.92 -16.01 56.94
CA ASP A 4 -41.74 -16.45 55.81
C ASP A 4 -41.42 -15.77 54.44
N THR A 5 -41.32 -16.62 53.41
CA THR A 5 -41.90 -16.56 52.04
C THR A 5 -42.12 -15.23 51.27
N ALA A 6 -41.77 -15.26 49.97
CA ALA A 6 -42.12 -14.29 48.91
C ALA A 6 -43.37 -14.77 48.10
N PRO A 7 -43.87 -14.14 47.00
CA PRO A 7 -43.44 -12.93 46.29
C PRO A 7 -44.63 -11.96 46.00
N SER A 8 -44.44 -10.98 45.09
CA SER A 8 -45.56 -10.26 44.44
C SER A 8 -45.18 -9.65 43.09
N ALA A 9 -45.97 -9.94 42.05
CA ALA A 9 -45.86 -9.29 40.73
C ALA A 9 -47.19 -9.38 39.94
N HIS A 10 -47.86 -8.25 39.66
CA HIS A 10 -48.83 -8.17 38.56
C HIS A 10 -49.25 -6.72 38.20
N ARG A 11 -49.60 -6.50 36.90
CA ARG A 11 -50.49 -5.44 36.35
C ARG A 11 -49.92 -4.00 36.31
N SER A 12 -50.26 -3.13 35.33
CA SER A 12 -51.02 -3.32 34.08
C SER A 12 -50.83 -2.17 33.07
N THR A 13 -50.83 -2.49 31.75
CA THR A 13 -51.49 -1.82 30.56
C THR A 13 -51.58 -0.25 30.43
N ARG A 14 -51.74 0.41 29.26
CA ARG A 14 -52.54 0.08 28.03
C ARG A 14 -52.36 1.07 26.84
N ARG A 15 -52.04 0.56 25.63
CA ARG A 15 -52.50 0.93 24.23
C ARG A 15 -52.56 2.38 23.66
N ARG A 16 -51.93 2.60 22.46
CA ARG A 16 -52.29 3.43 21.23
C ARG A 16 -51.01 3.65 20.38
N ARG A 17 -50.85 3.57 19.03
CA ARG A 17 -51.55 3.02 17.82
C ARG A 17 -52.44 3.91 16.90
N ILE A 18 -52.16 3.84 15.56
CA ILE A 18 -52.89 4.32 14.33
C ILE A 18 -52.88 5.88 14.17
N ILE A 19 -52.77 6.58 13.01
CA ILE A 19 -53.20 6.40 11.59
C ILE A 19 -52.14 6.85 10.53
N VAL A 20 -52.33 6.34 9.30
CA VAL A 20 -51.66 6.54 7.99
C VAL A 20 -51.59 7.99 7.48
N GLY A 21 -50.60 8.30 6.63
CA GLY A 21 -50.65 9.39 5.64
C GLY A 21 -49.82 9.04 4.38
N THR A 22 -50.41 9.19 3.18
CA THR A 22 -49.80 8.80 1.89
C THR A 22 -49.57 10.03 1.01
N ALA A 23 -48.42 10.12 0.34
CA ALA A 23 -48.18 11.08 -0.74
C ALA A 23 -47.29 10.46 -1.83
N ILE A 24 -47.67 10.62 -3.11
CA ILE A 24 -46.89 10.20 -4.27
C ILE A 24 -46.37 11.45 -4.96
N ALA A 25 -45.05 11.52 -5.16
CA ALA A 25 -44.41 12.50 -6.04
C ALA A 25 -43.35 11.79 -6.88
N GLY A 26 -43.68 11.47 -8.12
CA GLY A 26 -42.77 10.79 -9.04
C GLY A 26 -41.74 11.76 -9.62
N ALA A 27 -40.47 11.60 -9.26
CA ALA A 27 -39.35 12.26 -9.92
C ALA A 27 -38.60 11.26 -10.81
N THR A 28 -39.00 11.14 -12.07
CA THR A 28 -38.23 10.40 -13.07
C THR A 28 -36.96 11.17 -13.40
N ALA A 29 -35.90 10.94 -12.62
CA ALA A 29 -34.57 11.48 -12.90
C ALA A 29 -34.08 10.90 -14.25
N LEU A 30 -34.08 11.73 -15.29
CA LEU A 30 -33.54 11.38 -16.59
C LEU A 30 -32.01 11.40 -16.46
N ILE A 31 -31.44 10.25 -16.08
CA ILE A 31 -29.99 10.05 -16.02
C ILE A 31 -29.47 10.10 -17.46
N VAL A 32 -28.96 11.27 -17.86
CA VAL A 32 -28.11 11.38 -19.04
C VAL A 32 -26.89 10.51 -18.77
N GLY A 33 -26.80 9.40 -19.50
CA GLY A 33 -25.73 8.42 -19.37
C GLY A 33 -24.38 8.95 -19.83
N VAL A 34 -23.78 9.85 -19.07
CA VAL A 34 -22.35 10.15 -19.17
C VAL A 34 -21.63 8.85 -18.85
N GLY A 35 -21.06 8.22 -19.88
CA GLY A 35 -20.27 7.01 -19.76
C GLY A 35 -18.94 7.30 -19.07
N VAL A 36 -18.99 7.49 -17.75
CA VAL A 36 -17.79 7.60 -16.90
C VAL A 36 -17.07 6.26 -16.99
N ASN A 37 -16.06 6.20 -17.86
CA ASN A 37 -15.15 5.08 -17.94
C ASN A 37 -14.27 5.11 -16.69
N VAL A 38 -14.78 4.54 -15.60
CA VAL A 38 -14.02 4.30 -14.37
C VAL A 38 -12.99 3.23 -14.71
N ALA A 39 -11.83 3.66 -15.20
CA ALA A 39 -10.68 2.80 -15.36
C ALA A 39 -10.35 2.18 -14.00
N ALA A 40 -10.41 0.85 -13.91
CA ALA A 40 -10.05 0.13 -12.71
C ALA A 40 -8.52 0.11 -12.59
N PHE A 41 -7.97 1.08 -11.86
CA PHE A 41 -6.53 1.13 -11.59
C PHE A 41 -6.14 -0.04 -10.69
N ALA A 42 -5.29 -0.93 -11.22
CA ALA A 42 -4.72 -2.01 -10.43
C ALA A 42 -3.58 -1.45 -9.56
N ALA A 43 -3.65 -1.68 -8.25
CA ALA A 43 -2.54 -1.43 -7.34
C ALA A 43 -1.35 -2.31 -7.76
N THR A 44 -0.18 -1.72 -7.96
CA THR A 44 1.04 -2.44 -8.36
C THR A 44 1.77 -2.92 -7.11
N THR A 45 2.11 -4.22 -7.04
CA THR A 45 2.96 -4.76 -5.97
C THR A 45 4.34 -4.12 -6.00
N LEU A 46 4.71 -3.45 -4.91
CA LEU A 46 6.01 -2.83 -4.70
C LEU A 46 7.00 -3.78 -3.98
N PHE A 47 6.47 -4.66 -3.13
CA PHE A 47 7.23 -5.67 -2.39
C PHE A 47 6.29 -6.76 -1.86
N SER A 48 6.79 -7.99 -1.71
CA SER A 48 6.07 -9.09 -1.09
C SER A 48 7.03 -10.07 -0.41
N ALA A 49 6.63 -10.65 0.73
CA ALA A 49 7.33 -11.75 1.39
C ALA A 49 6.33 -12.74 2.01
N ASP A 50 6.26 -13.93 1.42
CA ASP A 50 5.59 -15.13 1.92
C ASP A 50 6.49 -15.99 2.82
N PHE A 51 7.80 -15.69 2.85
CA PHE A 51 8.86 -16.44 3.55
C PHE A 51 9.05 -17.90 3.13
N GLU A 52 8.33 -18.39 2.11
CA GLU A 52 8.41 -19.78 1.64
C GLU A 52 9.81 -20.16 1.14
N SER A 53 10.53 -19.21 0.55
CA SER A 53 11.95 -19.36 0.15
C SER A 53 12.93 -19.57 1.30
N GLY A 54 12.51 -19.34 2.55
CA GLY A 54 13.39 -19.32 3.73
C GLY A 54 14.35 -18.12 3.80
N SER A 55 14.34 -17.23 2.81
CA SER A 55 15.22 -16.04 2.78
C SER A 55 14.66 -14.89 3.62
N THR A 56 15.56 -14.16 4.27
CA THR A 56 15.29 -12.84 4.86
C THR A 56 16.30 -11.79 4.39
N SER A 57 16.90 -11.96 3.19
CA SER A 57 17.96 -11.09 2.64
C SER A 57 17.59 -9.61 2.62
N ASP A 58 16.33 -9.33 2.35
CA ASP A 58 15.82 -7.98 2.07
C ASP A 58 15.37 -7.25 3.36
N TRP A 59 15.53 -7.91 4.50
CA TRP A 59 15.11 -7.46 5.82
C TRP A 59 16.32 -7.06 6.69
N SER A 60 16.26 -5.85 7.24
CA SER A 60 17.27 -5.31 8.16
C SER A 60 16.77 -5.36 9.62
N LYS A 61 17.52 -6.09 10.46
CA LYS A 61 17.18 -6.38 11.86
C LYS A 61 17.54 -5.25 12.82
N SER A 62 16.65 -4.97 13.78
CA SER A 62 16.94 -4.11 14.94
C SER A 62 16.31 -4.69 16.23
N GLY A 63 17.10 -5.45 16.99
CA GLY A 63 16.68 -6.08 18.25
C GLY A 63 16.01 -7.47 18.10
N GLY A 64 15.75 -8.12 19.23
CA GLY A 64 15.10 -9.43 19.36
C GLY A 64 15.82 -10.63 18.74
N THR A 65 15.17 -11.79 18.81
CA THR A 65 15.57 -13.03 18.12
C THR A 65 14.58 -13.33 17.01
N TRP A 66 15.09 -13.50 15.78
CA TRP A 66 14.29 -13.65 14.56
C TRP A 66 14.78 -14.83 13.73
N SER A 67 13.84 -15.62 13.21
CA SER A 67 14.12 -16.82 12.40
C SER A 67 12.89 -17.22 11.57
N ILE A 68 13.10 -17.83 10.40
CA ILE A 68 12.03 -18.57 9.72
C ILE A 68 11.73 -19.86 10.51
N VAL A 69 10.45 -20.18 10.66
CA VAL A 69 9.93 -21.39 11.32
C VAL A 69 8.70 -21.90 10.57
N THR A 70 8.27 -23.14 10.82
CA THR A 70 7.04 -23.68 10.21
C THR A 70 5.81 -23.50 11.12
N ASP A 71 4.68 -23.11 10.53
CA ASP A 71 3.35 -22.93 11.16
C ASP A 71 2.23 -23.34 10.18
N GLY A 72 2.43 -24.44 9.46
CA GLY A 72 1.70 -24.80 8.24
C GLY A 72 2.54 -24.45 7.01
N SER A 73 2.72 -23.14 6.77
CA SER A 73 3.72 -22.53 5.87
C SER A 73 5.03 -22.23 6.63
N ASN A 74 6.06 -21.77 5.92
CA ASN A 74 7.18 -21.05 6.52
C ASN A 74 6.72 -19.63 6.90
N VAL A 75 7.09 -19.17 8.10
CA VAL A 75 6.70 -17.86 8.63
C VAL A 75 7.86 -17.22 9.38
N PHE A 76 7.92 -15.89 9.38
CA PHE A 76 8.98 -15.16 10.08
C PHE A 76 8.60 -14.97 11.56
N GLN A 77 9.27 -15.68 12.47
CA GLN A 77 9.03 -15.58 13.91
C GLN A 77 9.99 -14.60 14.57
N GLN A 78 9.43 -13.67 15.36
CA GLN A 78 10.12 -13.06 16.51
C GLN A 78 9.87 -13.97 17.72
N ALA A 79 10.93 -14.49 18.33
CA ALA A 79 10.87 -15.47 19.42
C ALA A 79 11.16 -14.92 20.82
N ASP A 80 11.73 -13.72 20.92
CA ASP A 80 12.20 -13.12 22.17
C ASP A 80 11.16 -12.14 22.73
N ALA A 81 10.29 -12.68 23.59
CA ALA A 81 9.27 -11.89 24.28
C ALA A 81 9.82 -10.93 25.36
N SER A 82 11.12 -10.97 25.67
CA SER A 82 11.75 -10.05 26.63
C SER A 82 12.26 -8.77 25.98
N SER A 83 12.55 -8.78 24.67
CA SER A 83 13.12 -7.64 23.95
C SER A 83 12.23 -6.40 24.01
N GLU A 84 12.82 -5.28 24.40
CA GLU A 84 12.14 -4.00 24.63
C GLU A 84 11.60 -3.40 23.33
N ASN A 85 12.26 -3.65 22.19
CA ASN A 85 11.78 -3.26 20.87
C ASN A 85 12.55 -4.05 19.79
N ALA A 86 11.89 -5.04 19.19
CA ALA A 86 12.42 -5.87 18.12
C ALA A 86 11.75 -5.53 16.79
N ARG A 87 12.54 -5.19 15.77
CA ARG A 87 12.06 -4.84 14.42
C ARG A 87 12.78 -5.61 13.33
N GLN A 88 12.10 -5.81 12.21
CA GLN A 88 12.66 -6.10 10.89
C GLN A 88 12.15 -5.03 9.93
N MET A 89 13.02 -4.47 9.09
CA MET A 89 12.69 -3.33 8.22
C MET A 89 13.09 -3.63 6.77
N ALA A 90 12.19 -3.45 5.80
CA ALA A 90 12.40 -3.78 4.38
C ALA A 90 11.80 -2.72 3.44
N GLY A 91 12.05 -2.86 2.14
CA GLY A 91 11.56 -1.93 1.11
C GLY A 91 12.34 -0.60 1.03
N ASP A 92 11.79 0.36 0.27
CA ASP A 92 12.46 1.63 -0.03
C ASP A 92 12.09 2.75 0.98
N SER A 93 13.08 3.57 1.34
CA SER A 93 12.88 4.82 2.09
C SER A 93 12.15 5.93 1.31
N GLY A 94 12.13 5.84 -0.03
CA GLY A 94 11.49 6.80 -0.92
C GLY A 94 9.98 6.60 -1.10
N TRP A 95 9.41 5.48 -0.66
CA TRP A 95 7.96 5.23 -0.78
C TRP A 95 7.16 6.24 0.05
N THR A 96 6.31 7.03 -0.62
CA THR A 96 5.40 8.00 0.00
C THR A 96 4.03 7.37 0.26
N ASP A 97 3.32 6.96 -0.79
CA ASP A 97 1.92 6.57 -0.73
C ASP A 97 1.74 5.09 -1.12
N TYR A 98 1.21 4.30 -0.19
CA TYR A 98 1.11 2.84 -0.32
C TYR A 98 0.17 2.21 0.73
N SER A 99 -0.28 1.00 0.41
CA SER A 99 -0.87 0.07 1.36
C SER A 99 0.15 -0.98 1.78
N LEU A 100 0.34 -1.17 3.09
CA LEU A 100 1.11 -2.26 3.69
C LEU A 100 0.14 -3.24 4.36
N GLN A 101 0.20 -4.51 3.98
CA GLN A 101 -0.52 -5.63 4.60
C GLN A 101 0.46 -6.67 5.15
N ALA A 102 0.08 -7.33 6.25
CA ALA A 102 0.69 -8.59 6.69
C ALA A 102 -0.31 -9.43 7.50
N ARG A 103 -0.17 -10.75 7.47
CA ARG A 103 -0.72 -11.63 8.52
C ARG A 103 0.22 -11.60 9.74
N VAL A 104 -0.35 -11.45 10.93
CA VAL A 104 0.38 -11.49 12.21
C VAL A 104 -0.30 -12.46 13.19
N LYS A 105 0.49 -13.22 13.94
CA LYS A 105 0.04 -14.17 14.96
C LYS A 105 0.81 -13.93 16.25
N PRO A 106 0.27 -13.11 17.17
CA PRO A 106 0.85 -12.93 18.51
C PRO A 106 0.95 -14.27 19.23
N LEU A 107 2.11 -14.57 19.80
CA LEU A 107 2.36 -15.80 20.57
C LEU A 107 2.33 -15.50 22.08
N SER A 108 2.87 -14.35 22.50
CA SER A 108 2.83 -13.89 23.89
C SER A 108 2.85 -12.36 23.98
N PHE A 109 2.15 -11.80 24.97
CA PHE A 109 2.28 -10.39 25.38
C PHE A 109 2.81 -10.33 26.81
N GLY A 110 3.90 -9.58 27.03
CA GLY A 110 4.36 -9.13 28.34
C GLY A 110 3.64 -7.85 28.78
N SER A 111 4.12 -7.23 29.87
CA SER A 111 3.58 -5.95 30.35
C SER A 111 3.82 -4.85 29.31
N GLY A 112 2.76 -4.16 28.90
CA GLY A 112 2.81 -3.18 27.82
C GLY A 112 3.08 -3.77 26.43
N GLY A 113 2.93 -5.09 26.25
CA GLY A 113 3.33 -5.79 25.03
C GLY A 113 2.60 -5.33 23.76
N VAL A 114 3.34 -5.20 22.65
CA VAL A 114 2.83 -4.85 21.32
C VAL A 114 3.33 -5.85 20.27
N VAL A 115 2.44 -6.21 19.34
CA VAL A 115 2.78 -6.83 18.04
C VAL A 115 2.21 -5.94 16.95
N GLY A 116 2.94 -5.63 15.89
CA GLY A 116 2.44 -4.70 14.88
C GLY A 116 3.22 -4.64 13.57
N ILE A 117 2.67 -3.84 12.66
CA ILE A 117 3.32 -3.42 11.41
C ILE A 117 3.58 -1.92 11.43
N ASP A 118 4.72 -1.51 10.90
CA ASP A 118 5.18 -0.13 10.84
C ASP A 118 5.24 0.36 9.39
N ALA A 119 4.78 1.59 9.14
CA ALA A 119 4.76 2.24 7.82
C ALA A 119 5.46 3.61 7.87
N ARG A 120 5.98 4.05 6.71
CA ARG A 120 6.86 5.22 6.54
C ARG A 120 7.99 5.26 7.57
N VAL A 121 8.67 4.12 7.72
CA VAL A 121 9.74 3.92 8.68
C VAL A 121 11.00 4.66 8.24
N GLN A 122 11.32 5.74 8.95
CA GLN A 122 12.51 6.57 8.73
C GLN A 122 13.69 6.16 9.60
N SER A 123 13.41 5.66 10.80
CA SER A 123 14.42 5.10 11.71
C SER A 123 13.81 4.03 12.59
N ALA A 124 14.63 3.38 13.41
CA ALA A 124 14.17 2.42 14.42
C ALA A 124 13.13 2.99 15.41
N THR A 125 12.98 4.31 15.52
CA THR A 125 12.03 4.98 16.44
C THR A 125 11.21 6.09 15.78
N LYS A 126 11.08 6.09 14.45
CA LYS A 126 10.33 7.10 13.67
C LYS A 126 9.51 6.43 12.57
N PHE A 127 8.21 6.28 12.81
CA PHE A 127 7.26 5.58 11.93
C PHE A 127 5.80 5.84 12.34
N TYR A 128 4.87 5.46 11.45
CA TYR A 128 3.50 5.13 11.85
C TYR A 128 3.39 3.64 12.17
N ARG A 129 2.57 3.26 13.14
CA ARG A 129 2.42 1.87 13.62
C ARG A 129 0.96 1.49 13.76
N LEU A 130 0.59 0.28 13.33
CA LEU A 130 -0.64 -0.38 13.75
C LEU A 130 -0.30 -1.44 14.79
N ALA A 131 -0.61 -1.12 16.05
CA ALA A 131 -0.28 -1.91 17.23
C ALA A 131 -1.46 -2.77 17.67
N LEU A 132 -1.28 -4.09 17.68
CA LEU A 132 -2.05 -5.01 18.51
C LEU A 132 -1.46 -5.03 19.92
N THR A 133 -2.34 -4.86 20.91
CA THR A 133 -2.07 -5.17 22.32
C THR A 133 -3.06 -6.25 22.76
N SER A 134 -2.93 -6.82 23.96
CA SER A 134 -3.85 -7.87 24.45
C SER A 134 -5.34 -7.46 24.50
N GLY A 135 -5.67 -6.17 24.60
CA GLY A 135 -7.05 -5.67 24.73
C GLY A 135 -7.45 -4.46 23.88
N GLN A 136 -6.56 -3.94 23.03
CA GLN A 136 -6.83 -2.81 22.12
C GLN A 136 -6.05 -2.98 20.81
N VAL A 137 -6.60 -2.43 19.72
CA VAL A 137 -5.84 -2.09 18.51
C VAL A 137 -5.66 -0.57 18.46
N GLN A 138 -4.45 -0.10 18.19
CA GLN A 138 -4.13 1.32 18.11
C GLN A 138 -3.34 1.67 16.84
N LEU A 139 -3.84 2.64 16.09
CA LEU A 139 -3.06 3.33 15.05
C LEU A 139 -2.30 4.49 15.71
N GLN A 140 -0.99 4.57 15.49
CA GLN A 140 -0.09 5.47 16.22
C GLN A 140 0.91 6.16 15.29
N ALA A 141 1.27 7.39 15.60
CA ALA A 141 2.52 8.02 15.18
C ALA A 141 3.55 7.91 16.32
N VAL A 142 4.75 7.41 16.03
CA VAL A 142 5.81 7.17 17.02
C VAL A 142 7.04 7.97 16.66
N ASN A 143 7.47 8.85 17.57
CA ASN A 143 8.61 9.76 17.41
C ASN A 143 9.51 9.70 18.66
N GLY A 144 10.50 8.81 18.64
CA GLY A 144 11.27 8.47 19.83
C GLY A 144 10.38 7.80 20.87
N SER A 145 10.39 8.31 22.11
CA SER A 145 9.50 7.86 23.19
C SER A 145 8.09 8.49 23.13
N SER A 146 7.87 9.48 22.27
CA SER A 146 6.57 10.14 22.13
C SER A 146 5.66 9.35 21.20
N ILE A 147 4.50 8.94 21.70
CA ILE A 147 3.47 8.21 20.94
C ILE A 147 2.21 9.08 20.87
N THR A 148 1.70 9.31 19.67
CA THR A 148 0.41 9.96 19.42
C THR A 148 -0.55 8.93 18.82
N VAL A 149 -1.64 8.61 19.53
CA VAL A 149 -2.68 7.72 19.01
C VAL A 149 -3.52 8.49 17.98
N LEU A 150 -3.55 7.99 16.75
CA LEU A 150 -4.35 8.52 15.63
C LEU A 150 -5.76 7.89 15.58
N GLY A 151 -5.91 6.68 16.13
CA GLY A 151 -7.18 5.99 16.31
C GLY A 151 -7.02 4.74 17.18
N SER A 152 -8.08 4.31 17.85
CA SER A 152 -8.08 3.15 18.74
C SER A 152 -9.42 2.42 18.67
N THR A 153 -9.39 1.09 18.70
CA THR A 153 -10.57 0.23 18.81
C THR A 153 -10.36 -0.79 19.92
N ALA A 154 -11.37 -0.96 20.78
CA ALA A 154 -11.35 -1.97 21.83
C ALA A 154 -11.62 -3.36 21.24
N GLN A 155 -10.62 -4.24 21.34
CA GLN A 155 -10.66 -5.59 20.77
C GLN A 155 -9.70 -6.49 21.55
N THR A 156 -10.21 -7.61 22.06
CA THR A 156 -9.36 -8.66 22.66
C THR A 156 -8.53 -9.33 21.56
N VAL A 157 -7.22 -9.43 21.77
CA VAL A 157 -6.30 -10.11 20.84
C VAL A 157 -5.87 -11.44 21.44
N SER A 158 -6.39 -12.52 20.88
CA SER A 158 -6.08 -13.89 21.28
C SER A 158 -4.70 -14.29 20.75
N THR A 159 -3.83 -14.79 21.62
CA THR A 159 -2.58 -15.41 21.17
C THR A 159 -2.85 -16.70 20.39
N GLY A 160 -1.93 -17.08 19.51
CA GLY A 160 -2.08 -18.23 18.61
C GLY A 160 -3.08 -18.03 17.47
N THR A 161 -3.74 -16.87 17.37
CA THR A 161 -4.69 -16.53 16.30
C THR A 161 -4.03 -15.64 15.25
N TRP A 162 -4.26 -15.91 13.96
CA TRP A 162 -3.85 -15.03 12.87
C TRP A 162 -4.81 -13.83 12.73
N TYR A 163 -4.23 -12.64 12.56
CA TYR A 163 -4.92 -11.40 12.24
C TYR A 163 -4.28 -10.79 10.98
N THR A 164 -5.09 -10.33 10.04
CA THR A 164 -4.58 -9.57 8.88
C THR A 164 -4.57 -8.08 9.24
N LEU A 165 -3.38 -7.51 9.40
CA LEU A 165 -3.21 -6.07 9.58
C LEU A 165 -3.10 -5.40 8.20
N ARG A 166 -3.62 -4.18 8.08
CA ARG A 166 -3.31 -3.28 6.96
C ARG A 166 -3.14 -1.85 7.44
N VAL A 167 -2.17 -1.13 6.89
CA VAL A 167 -2.01 0.32 7.02
C VAL A 167 -1.95 0.94 5.64
N ASP A 168 -2.88 1.83 5.36
CA ASP A 168 -2.90 2.65 4.14
C ASP A 168 -2.34 4.03 4.51
N VAL A 169 -1.28 4.47 3.83
CA VAL A 169 -0.65 5.78 4.00
C VAL A 169 -0.76 6.58 2.70
N THR A 170 -1.53 7.66 2.69
CA THR A 170 -1.81 8.45 1.48
C THR A 170 -1.74 9.94 1.79
N GLY A 171 -0.77 10.66 1.25
CA GLY A 171 -0.53 12.07 1.55
C GLY A 171 -0.22 12.27 3.04
N SER A 172 -1.09 13.00 3.76
CA SER A 172 -1.02 13.13 5.23
C SER A 172 -2.06 12.27 5.96
N THR A 173 -2.79 11.39 5.29
CA THR A 173 -3.79 10.50 5.91
C THR A 173 -3.18 9.13 6.17
N ILE A 174 -3.41 8.59 7.36
CA ILE A 174 -3.02 7.23 7.75
C ILE A 174 -4.27 6.51 8.25
N THR A 175 -4.56 5.33 7.67
CA THR A 175 -5.71 4.51 8.05
C THR A 175 -5.29 3.09 8.40
N GLY A 176 -5.76 2.57 9.53
CA GLY A 176 -5.45 1.22 10.01
C GLY A 176 -6.65 0.29 9.96
N TYR A 177 -6.41 -0.98 9.61
CA TYR A 177 -7.42 -2.02 9.48
C TYR A 177 -6.96 -3.34 10.14
N VAL A 178 -7.92 -4.08 10.71
CA VAL A 178 -7.73 -5.45 11.19
C VAL A 178 -8.81 -6.34 10.60
N ASN A 179 -8.39 -7.45 9.96
CA ASN A 179 -9.27 -8.40 9.27
C ASN A 179 -10.20 -7.71 8.25
N GLY A 180 -9.69 -6.67 7.57
CA GLY A 180 -10.43 -5.85 6.61
C GLY A 180 -11.26 -4.70 7.21
N SER A 181 -11.61 -4.76 8.50
CA SER A 181 -12.36 -3.72 9.20
C SER A 181 -11.47 -2.56 9.61
N GLN A 182 -11.88 -1.32 9.33
CA GLN A 182 -11.17 -0.11 9.75
C GLN A 182 -11.23 0.06 11.27
N VAL A 183 -10.08 0.25 11.93
CA VAL A 183 -9.97 0.45 13.39
C VAL A 183 -9.58 1.87 13.80
N GLY A 184 -9.20 2.71 12.83
CA GLY A 184 -8.87 4.11 13.05
C GLY A 184 -8.35 4.80 11.77
N SER A 185 -8.48 6.12 11.71
CA SER A 185 -7.86 6.98 10.70
C SER A 185 -7.51 8.32 11.33
N GLY A 186 -6.40 8.93 10.93
CA GLY A 186 -6.03 10.27 11.37
C GLY A 186 -5.11 10.95 10.37
N SER A 187 -5.04 12.29 10.45
CA SER A 187 -4.07 13.05 9.65
C SER A 187 -2.81 13.33 10.45
N ASN A 188 -1.65 13.04 9.87
CA ASN A 188 -0.34 13.34 10.41
C ASN A 188 0.68 13.54 9.27
N SER A 189 1.52 14.57 9.37
CA SER A 189 2.51 14.93 8.36
C SER A 189 3.96 14.80 8.85
N VAL A 190 4.20 14.19 10.01
CA VAL A 190 5.54 14.06 10.60
C VAL A 190 6.43 13.12 9.77
N TYR A 191 5.85 12.10 9.13
CA TYR A 191 6.53 11.20 8.18
C TYR A 191 5.84 11.22 6.81
N GLY A 192 6.54 11.73 5.80
CA GLY A 192 6.07 11.81 4.41
C GLY A 192 6.47 10.63 3.52
N SER A 193 7.56 9.94 3.86
CA SER A 193 8.02 8.71 3.19
C SER A 193 8.74 7.79 4.18
N GLY A 194 8.91 6.53 3.80
CA GLY A 194 9.81 5.60 4.49
C GLY A 194 9.49 4.12 4.22
N ARG A 195 10.40 3.27 4.71
CA ARG A 195 10.34 1.79 4.61
C ARG A 195 9.13 1.20 5.30
N ILE A 196 8.93 -0.11 5.15
CA ILE A 196 8.01 -0.90 5.98
C ILE A 196 8.75 -1.56 7.15
N GLY A 197 8.00 -2.01 8.16
CA GLY A 197 8.53 -2.79 9.27
C GLY A 197 7.56 -3.80 9.87
N LEU A 198 8.13 -4.84 10.47
CA LEU A 198 7.46 -5.81 11.35
C LEU A 198 8.02 -5.63 12.75
N GLN A 199 7.17 -5.59 13.79
CA GLN A 199 7.61 -5.22 15.13
C GLN A 199 6.98 -6.06 16.25
N THR A 200 7.79 -6.36 17.27
CA THR A 200 7.31 -6.66 18.62
C THR A 200 7.98 -5.78 19.67
N LEU A 201 7.30 -5.59 20.81
CA LEU A 201 7.75 -4.85 21.98
C LEU A 201 7.27 -5.63 23.20
N TYR A 202 8.17 -6.19 24.02
CA TYR A 202 7.85 -7.11 25.12
C TYR A 202 6.86 -8.23 24.71
N ALA A 203 7.03 -8.78 23.50
CA ALA A 203 6.09 -9.72 22.90
C ALA A 203 6.80 -10.62 21.88
N SER A 204 6.25 -11.81 21.64
CA SER A 204 6.70 -12.72 20.57
C SER A 204 5.56 -12.95 19.58
N ALA A 205 5.88 -13.15 18.30
CA ALA A 205 4.90 -13.21 17.22
C ALA A 205 5.44 -13.91 15.97
N ARG A 206 4.53 -14.37 15.12
CA ARG A 206 4.82 -14.80 13.74
C ARG A 206 4.22 -13.80 12.75
N PHE A 207 4.92 -13.61 11.63
CA PHE A 207 4.56 -12.71 10.53
C PHE A 207 4.61 -13.49 9.21
N ASP A 208 3.65 -13.24 8.33
CA ASP A 208 3.40 -14.00 7.10
C ASP A 208 2.61 -13.13 6.10
N ASP A 209 2.54 -13.50 4.82
CA ASP A 209 1.91 -12.74 3.71
C ASP A 209 2.16 -11.21 3.78
N VAL A 210 3.43 -10.79 3.85
CA VAL A 210 3.74 -9.35 3.76
C VAL A 210 3.51 -8.91 2.31
N LEU A 211 2.70 -7.87 2.12
CA LEU A 211 2.43 -7.28 0.82
C LEU A 211 2.48 -5.76 0.92
N VAL A 212 3.20 -5.11 0.01
CA VAL A 212 3.18 -3.66 -0.19
C VAL A 212 2.70 -3.38 -1.61
N SER A 213 1.71 -2.52 -1.76
CA SER A 213 1.22 -2.08 -3.07
C SER A 213 1.08 -0.57 -3.16
N SER A 214 1.30 -0.03 -4.36
CA SER A 214 1.06 1.38 -4.64
C SER A 214 -0.44 1.69 -4.48
N ASP A 215 -0.78 2.81 -3.85
CA ASP A 215 -2.17 3.27 -3.88
C ASP A 215 -2.65 3.43 -5.33
N ALA A 216 -3.84 2.90 -5.62
CA ALA A 216 -4.45 2.93 -6.94
C ALA A 216 -5.08 4.30 -7.22
N THR A 217 -4.27 5.35 -7.15
CA THR A 217 -4.70 6.75 -7.26
C THR A 217 -5.32 6.99 -8.64
N ALA A 218 -6.63 7.21 -8.68
CA ALA A 218 -7.30 7.69 -9.88
C ALA A 218 -6.61 8.99 -10.36
N PRO A 219 -6.43 9.19 -11.67
CA PRO A 219 -5.74 10.35 -12.18
C PRO A 219 -6.49 11.60 -11.76
N THR A 220 -5.82 12.45 -10.98
CA THR A 220 -6.21 13.85 -10.82
C THR A 220 -6.46 14.40 -12.23
N PRO A 221 -7.65 14.92 -12.55
CA PRO A 221 -7.90 15.52 -13.86
C PRO A 221 -6.92 16.68 -14.00
N SER A 222 -5.88 16.47 -14.82
CA SER A 222 -4.77 17.41 -14.93
C SER A 222 -5.35 18.76 -15.33
N ALA A 223 -5.15 19.77 -14.48
CA ALA A 223 -5.78 21.06 -14.67
C ALA A 223 -5.33 21.62 -16.03
N THR A 224 -6.28 21.79 -16.94
CA THR A 224 -6.00 22.21 -18.32
C THR A 224 -5.31 23.57 -18.32
N SER A 225 -3.98 23.55 -18.38
CA SER A 225 -3.16 24.74 -18.57
C SER A 225 -3.61 25.42 -19.86
N SER A 226 -4.35 26.53 -19.73
CA SER A 226 -4.91 27.28 -20.84
C SER A 226 -3.81 28.01 -21.60
N ALA A 227 -3.02 27.24 -22.35
CA ALA A 227 -1.93 27.73 -23.17
C ALA A 227 -2.48 28.50 -24.37
N THR A 228 -2.69 29.81 -24.19
CA THR A 228 -2.99 30.75 -25.29
C THR A 228 -1.77 30.87 -26.20
N SER A 229 -1.63 29.91 -27.13
CA SER A 229 -0.60 29.88 -28.14
C SER A 229 -0.86 30.94 -29.20
N SER A 230 -0.17 32.09 -29.09
CA SER A 230 -0.20 33.13 -30.12
C SER A 230 0.37 32.60 -31.44
N ALA A 231 -0.46 32.54 -32.47
CA ALA A 231 -0.10 31.95 -33.76
C ALA A 231 0.60 32.96 -34.68
N THR A 232 1.94 32.91 -34.74
CA THR A 232 2.74 33.59 -35.76
C THR A 232 3.24 32.58 -36.80
N SER A 233 2.37 32.18 -37.70
CA SER A 233 2.71 31.27 -38.80
C SER A 233 3.49 32.01 -39.90
N SER A 234 4.82 31.82 -39.94
CA SER A 234 5.60 32.13 -41.14
C SER A 234 5.37 31.05 -42.20
N ALA A 235 5.02 31.44 -43.42
CA ALA A 235 4.70 30.52 -44.50
C ALA A 235 5.47 30.85 -45.77
N THR A 236 6.27 29.89 -46.27
CA THR A 236 6.45 29.54 -47.70
C THR A 236 7.49 28.43 -47.82
N ALA A 237 7.07 27.24 -48.24
CA ALA A 237 7.92 26.23 -48.87
C ALA A 237 7.04 25.34 -49.77
N THR A 238 7.37 25.27 -51.06
CA THR A 238 6.59 24.55 -52.08
C THR A 238 6.84 23.03 -51.99
N PRO A 239 5.83 22.16 -52.13
CA PRO A 239 6.04 20.72 -52.21
C PRO A 239 6.62 20.31 -53.58
N THR A 240 7.56 19.36 -53.57
CA THR A 240 8.13 18.71 -54.77
C THR A 240 7.88 17.19 -54.69
N ALA A 241 7.88 16.52 -55.84
CA ALA A 241 7.12 15.30 -56.08
C ALA A 241 7.61 14.00 -55.41
N THR A 242 6.65 13.07 -55.28
CA THR A 242 6.75 11.69 -54.80
C THR A 242 7.60 10.78 -55.70
N ASN A 243 8.29 9.80 -55.11
CA ASN A 243 8.73 8.58 -55.80
C ASN A 243 8.20 7.33 -55.05
N PRO A 244 7.69 6.29 -55.76
CA PRO A 244 7.11 5.09 -55.14
C PRO A 244 8.17 4.10 -54.62
N PRO A 245 7.81 3.15 -53.72
CA PRO A 245 8.76 2.28 -53.04
C PRO A 245 9.25 1.12 -53.91
N THR A 246 10.53 0.74 -53.72
CA THR A 246 11.12 -0.48 -54.29
C THR A 246 11.08 -1.62 -53.27
N THR A 247 10.48 -2.75 -53.65
CA THR A 247 10.47 -3.98 -52.86
C THR A 247 11.77 -4.77 -53.06
N THR A 248 12.48 -5.08 -51.96
CA THR A 248 13.64 -5.99 -51.99
C THR A 248 13.46 -7.09 -50.95
N THR A 249 13.46 -8.35 -51.40
CA THR A 249 13.35 -9.54 -50.56
C THR A 249 14.66 -9.78 -49.80
N GLY A 250 14.59 -9.94 -48.48
CA GLY A 250 15.76 -10.24 -47.63
C GLY A 250 15.36 -10.93 -46.32
N LEU A 251 16.20 -11.86 -45.85
CA LEU A 251 15.95 -12.63 -44.62
C LEU A 251 16.15 -11.76 -43.37
N VAL A 252 15.34 -12.01 -42.35
CA VAL A 252 15.42 -11.36 -41.03
C VAL A 252 16.35 -12.11 -40.07
N GLY A 253 17.15 -11.35 -39.30
CA GLY A 253 17.54 -11.74 -37.95
C GLY A 253 18.82 -12.55 -37.75
N TRP A 254 19.98 -12.04 -38.17
CA TRP A 254 21.28 -12.41 -37.57
C TRP A 254 22.19 -11.17 -37.45
N ALA A 255 23.07 -11.17 -36.45
CA ALA A 255 24.12 -10.17 -36.26
C ALA A 255 25.47 -10.87 -36.04
N THR A 256 26.53 -10.40 -36.70
CA THR A 256 27.90 -10.87 -36.49
C THR A 256 28.59 -10.05 -35.40
N GLN A 257 29.56 -10.64 -34.71
CA GLN A 257 30.37 -9.90 -33.73
C GLN A 257 31.13 -8.78 -34.43
N ASN A 258 31.04 -7.55 -33.90
CA ASN A 258 31.45 -6.28 -34.54
C ASN A 258 30.69 -5.86 -35.81
N GLY A 259 29.61 -6.54 -36.21
CA GLY A 259 28.70 -6.09 -37.27
C GLY A 259 27.49 -5.32 -36.71
N GLY A 260 27.28 -4.08 -37.15
CA GLY A 260 26.10 -3.28 -36.78
C GLY A 260 24.81 -3.80 -37.43
N THR A 261 23.69 -3.72 -36.72
CA THR A 261 22.38 -4.19 -37.21
C THR A 261 21.67 -3.14 -38.06
N THR A 262 21.38 -3.47 -39.33
CA THR A 262 20.64 -2.61 -40.27
C THR A 262 19.13 -2.45 -39.95
N GLY A 263 18.68 -2.97 -38.81
CA GLY A 263 17.29 -2.85 -38.32
C GLY A 263 17.04 -1.61 -37.47
N GLY A 264 18.10 -0.93 -37.00
CA GLY A 264 17.97 0.41 -36.43
C GLY A 264 17.82 1.43 -37.55
N GLY A 265 16.66 2.08 -37.64
CA GLY A 265 16.47 3.25 -38.50
C GLY A 265 17.32 4.45 -38.04
N SER A 266 17.23 5.57 -38.76
CA SER A 266 18.03 6.80 -38.56
C SER A 266 17.72 7.59 -37.27
N ALA A 267 17.51 6.91 -36.15
CA ALA A 267 17.31 7.50 -34.83
C ALA A 267 18.62 8.08 -34.28
N SER A 268 18.53 9.23 -33.62
CA SER A 268 19.69 9.91 -33.02
C SER A 268 20.36 9.06 -31.95
N THR A 269 21.69 8.98 -31.99
CA THR A 269 22.48 8.34 -30.93
C THR A 269 22.39 9.13 -29.63
N THR A 270 22.09 8.45 -28.53
CA THR A 270 22.14 9.02 -27.17
C THR A 270 23.27 8.35 -26.39
N THR A 271 24.33 9.11 -26.09
CA THR A 271 25.39 8.65 -25.19
C THR A 271 24.94 8.81 -23.74
N VAL A 272 25.14 7.78 -22.91
CA VAL A 272 24.77 7.75 -21.49
C VAL A 272 25.98 7.40 -20.64
N SER A 273 26.12 8.02 -19.47
CA SER A 273 27.29 7.84 -18.57
C SER A 273 26.89 7.49 -17.14
N SER A 274 25.64 7.06 -16.93
CA SER A 274 25.13 6.56 -15.65
C SER A 274 24.09 5.46 -15.86
N SER A 275 23.91 4.61 -14.86
CA SER A 275 22.86 3.57 -14.86
C SER A 275 21.45 4.15 -14.98
N SER A 276 21.18 5.31 -14.34
CA SER A 276 19.90 6.02 -14.42
C SER A 276 19.64 6.65 -15.80
N ALA A 277 20.67 7.09 -16.51
CA ALA A 277 20.54 7.56 -17.88
C ALA A 277 20.29 6.38 -18.83
N LEU A 278 20.96 5.24 -18.64
CA LEU A 278 20.74 4.02 -19.42
C LEU A 278 19.32 3.45 -19.23
N SER A 279 18.82 3.37 -17.99
CA SER A 279 17.44 2.91 -17.74
C SER A 279 16.39 3.85 -18.34
N SER A 280 16.67 5.16 -18.36
CA SER A 280 15.79 6.16 -19.00
C SER A 280 15.82 6.06 -20.53
N ALA A 281 16.99 5.76 -21.13
CA ALA A 281 17.14 5.63 -22.58
C ALA A 281 16.52 4.33 -23.14
N VAL A 282 16.50 3.24 -22.35
CA VAL A 282 15.96 1.92 -22.76
C VAL A 282 14.45 1.78 -22.48
N SER A 283 13.86 2.63 -21.63
CA SER A 283 12.42 2.63 -21.33
C SER A 283 11.57 3.49 -22.30
N GLY A 284 12.18 4.08 -23.33
CA GLY A 284 11.48 4.82 -24.38
C GLY A 284 10.68 3.91 -25.33
N THR A 285 9.53 4.39 -25.80
CA THR A 285 8.66 3.66 -26.76
C THR A 285 9.02 3.91 -28.23
N SER A 286 10.05 4.70 -28.50
CA SER A 286 10.62 4.96 -29.83
C SER A 286 11.95 4.23 -30.01
N SER A 287 12.28 3.81 -31.23
CA SER A 287 13.61 3.29 -31.54
C SER A 287 14.70 4.34 -31.29
N ALA A 288 15.76 3.95 -30.58
CA ALA A 288 16.90 4.78 -30.25
C ALA A 288 18.20 3.94 -30.27
N VAL A 289 19.33 4.58 -30.58
CA VAL A 289 20.66 3.96 -30.45
C VAL A 289 21.30 4.49 -29.17
N VAL A 290 21.46 3.62 -28.18
CA VAL A 290 22.06 3.98 -26.89
C VAL A 290 23.52 3.54 -26.87
N GLN A 291 24.43 4.46 -26.54
CA GLN A 291 25.85 4.18 -26.39
C GLN A 291 26.28 4.41 -24.93
N VAL A 292 26.96 3.43 -24.36
CA VAL A 292 27.48 3.40 -22.98
C VAL A 292 29.00 3.46 -23.00
#